data_AF-A0A4V1RWF3-F1
#
_entry.id   AF-A0A4V1RWF3-F1
#
_cell.length_a   1.000
_cell.length_b   1.000
_cell.length_c   1.000
_cell.angle_alpha   90.00
_cell.angle_beta   90.00
_cell.angle_gamma   90.00
#
_symmetry.space_group_name_H-M   'P 1'
#
loop_
_entity.id
_entity.type
_entity.pdbx_description
1 polymer ?
#
loop_
_entity_poly.entity_id
_entity_poly.type
_entity_poly.pdbx_seq_one_letter_code
_entity_poly.pdbx_strand_id
1 'polypeptide(L)'
;MKKGFISLAVVCQMISGCGLPTVDFEMVSGRVIGRETCNTNDSLNALLISLDTNSVRENFGRDVSFNGRAYKNVVKTYSPEASRLDSARRYSFMFYQTDVVSNPICNLSTTNTIDVPQIKLKEIAQTVQ
;
A
#
# COMPACT_ATOMS: atom_id res chain seq x y z
N MET A 1 -24.27 -64.54 -8.58
CA MET A 1 -24.73 -63.14 -8.35
C MET A 1 -25.11 -62.98 -6.88
N LYS A 2 -24.43 -62.11 -6.14
CA LYS A 2 -24.97 -61.34 -5.00
C LYS A 2 -23.91 -60.29 -4.60
N LYS A 3 -24.20 -59.04 -4.95
CA LYS A 3 -23.42 -57.84 -4.62
C LYS A 3 -23.78 -57.45 -3.19
N GLY A 4 -22.82 -57.51 -2.27
CA GLY A 4 -22.94 -56.96 -0.92
C GLY A 4 -22.38 -55.55 -0.91
N PHE A 5 -23.20 -54.59 -0.51
CA PHE A 5 -22.92 -53.16 -0.56
C PHE A 5 -21.84 -52.74 0.44
N ILE A 6 -20.95 -51.85 -0.01
CA ILE A 6 -19.88 -51.22 0.75
C ILE A 6 -20.53 -50.29 1.79
N SER A 7 -20.32 -50.57 3.07
CA SER A 7 -20.66 -49.67 4.16
C SER A 7 -19.50 -48.70 4.35
N LEU A 8 -19.61 -47.51 3.76
CA LEU A 8 -18.68 -46.41 3.96
C LEU A 8 -19.38 -45.32 4.78
N ALA A 9 -19.56 -45.57 6.08
CA ALA A 9 -19.91 -44.52 7.02
C ALA A 9 -18.61 -43.83 7.45
N VAL A 10 -18.23 -42.79 6.70
CA VAL A 10 -17.10 -41.91 7.01
C VAL A 10 -17.40 -41.23 8.34
N VAL A 11 -16.62 -41.63 9.35
CA VAL A 11 -16.64 -41.03 10.68
C VAL A 11 -16.14 -39.59 10.60
N CYS A 12 -16.96 -38.73 11.17
CA CYS A 12 -16.74 -37.33 11.46
C CYS A 12 -15.35 -37.06 12.06
N GLN A 13 -14.72 -35.95 11.64
CA GLN A 13 -14.03 -34.94 12.46
C GLN A 13 -12.84 -34.35 11.69
N MET A 14 -12.90 -33.04 11.47
CA MET A 14 -11.98 -32.07 12.09
C MET A 14 -12.18 -30.72 11.41
N ILE A 15 -12.81 -29.83 12.18
CA ILE A 15 -12.78 -28.39 12.01
C ILE A 15 -11.30 -27.96 12.01
N SER A 16 -10.78 -27.48 10.88
CA SER A 16 -9.55 -26.71 10.81
C SER A 16 -9.44 -26.08 9.42
N GLY A 17 -9.44 -24.77 9.22
CA GLY A 17 -9.72 -23.67 10.11
C GLY A 17 -10.22 -22.51 9.24
N CYS A 18 -10.88 -21.52 9.84
CA CYS A 18 -10.73 -20.18 9.29
C CYS A 18 -9.22 -19.92 9.28
N GLY A 19 -8.59 -19.92 8.10
CA GLY A 19 -7.26 -19.37 7.97
C GLY A 19 -7.29 -18.00 8.64
N LEU A 20 -6.33 -17.73 9.52
CA LEU A 20 -6.09 -16.38 10.01
C LEU A 20 -6.15 -15.45 8.78
N PRO A 21 -6.84 -14.29 8.84
CA PRO A 21 -6.84 -13.37 7.71
C PRO A 21 -5.38 -13.16 7.31
N THR A 22 -5.02 -13.64 6.13
CA THR A 22 -3.71 -13.36 5.57
C THR A 22 -3.65 -11.86 5.49
N VAL A 23 -2.75 -11.32 6.28
CA VAL A 23 -2.45 -9.92 6.33
C VAL A 23 -1.86 -9.62 4.96
N ASP A 24 -2.68 -9.19 4.00
CA ASP A 24 -2.22 -8.87 2.64
C ASP A 24 -1.40 -7.59 2.72
N PHE A 25 -0.09 -7.75 2.97
CA PHE A 25 0.88 -6.68 2.98
C PHE A 25 1.61 -6.64 1.65
N GLU A 26 1.85 -5.43 1.16
CA GLU A 26 2.54 -5.20 -0.09
C GLU A 26 3.95 -4.74 0.18
N MET A 27 4.93 -5.28 -0.57
CA MET A 27 6.33 -4.88 -0.47
C MET A 27 6.81 -4.26 -1.78
N VAL A 28 7.07 -2.95 -1.76
CA VAL A 28 7.43 -2.19 -2.97
C VAL A 28 8.57 -1.23 -2.65
N SER A 29 9.51 -1.10 -3.59
CA SER A 29 10.56 -0.08 -3.48
C SER A 29 10.03 1.30 -3.86
N GLY A 30 10.61 2.38 -3.36
CA GLY A 30 10.22 3.73 -3.77
C GLY A 30 11.06 4.83 -3.14
N ARG A 31 10.59 6.07 -3.31
CA ARG A 31 11.23 7.27 -2.77
C ARG A 31 10.22 8.28 -2.26
N VAL A 32 10.61 9.01 -1.23
CA VAL A 32 9.86 10.18 -0.74
C VAL A 32 10.03 11.31 -1.74
N ILE A 33 8.92 11.93 -2.15
CA ILE A 33 8.94 13.04 -3.11
C ILE A 33 8.62 14.39 -2.44
N GLY A 34 8.02 14.38 -1.26
CA GLY A 34 7.74 15.59 -0.50
C GLY A 34 6.61 15.41 0.52
N ARG A 35 6.11 16.54 1.03
CA ARG A 35 4.94 16.60 1.91
C ARG A 35 3.70 16.96 1.09
N GLU A 36 2.54 16.44 1.49
CA GLU A 36 1.25 16.76 0.86
C GLU A 36 0.91 18.24 1.01
N THR A 37 1.19 18.81 2.19
CA THR A 37 0.97 20.24 2.44
C THR A 37 2.21 20.89 3.10
N CYS A 38 2.22 22.22 3.18
CA CYS A 38 3.25 23.00 3.85
C CYS A 38 2.89 23.37 5.30
N ASN A 39 2.03 22.58 5.98
CA ASN A 39 1.65 22.86 7.36
C ASN A 39 2.90 22.85 8.27
N THR A 40 2.92 23.68 9.31
CA THR A 40 4.00 23.69 10.30
C THR A 40 3.87 22.55 11.33
N ASN A 41 2.68 21.98 11.46
CA ASN A 41 2.44 20.80 12.29
C ASN A 41 2.69 19.52 11.48
N ASP A 42 3.82 18.86 11.75
CA ASP A 42 4.23 17.63 11.06
C ASP A 42 3.21 16.49 11.19
N SER A 43 2.49 16.40 12.30
CA SER A 43 1.46 15.36 12.51
C SER A 43 0.25 15.52 11.59
N LEU A 44 0.07 16.68 10.97
CA LEU A 44 -1.01 16.98 10.01
C LEU A 44 -0.52 16.91 8.56
N ASN A 45 0.76 16.62 8.33
CA ASN A 45 1.34 16.54 6.99
C ASN A 45 1.56 15.09 6.58
N ALA A 46 0.86 14.66 5.53
CA ALA A 46 1.17 13.38 4.92
C ALA A 46 2.51 13.48 4.18
N LEU A 47 3.28 12.39 4.22
CA LEU A 47 4.42 12.21 3.35
C LEU A 47 3.97 11.57 2.04
N LEU A 48 4.42 12.12 0.91
CA LEU A 48 4.16 11.58 -0.43
C LEU A 48 5.31 10.66 -0.85
N ILE A 49 4.96 9.47 -1.32
CA ILE A 49 5.91 8.43 -1.72
C ILE A 49 5.58 8.00 -3.14
N SER A 50 6.56 8.05 -4.04
CA SER A 50 6.46 7.45 -5.38
C SER A 50 7.01 6.04 -5.31
N LEU A 51 6.14 5.06 -5.58
CA LEU A 51 6.48 3.64 -5.57
C LEU A 51 6.97 3.20 -6.96
N ASP A 52 8.00 2.36 -6.97
CA ASP A 52 8.55 1.79 -8.19
C ASP A 52 7.59 0.74 -8.76
N THR A 53 7.08 1.00 -9.97
CA THR A 53 6.20 0.09 -10.69
C THR A 53 7.04 -0.94 -11.46
N ASN A 54 7.71 -1.85 -10.75
CA ASN A 54 8.47 -2.92 -11.40
C ASN A 54 7.60 -4.15 -11.73
N SER A 55 6.35 -4.21 -11.23
CA SER A 55 5.43 -5.30 -11.53
C SER A 55 4.26 -4.82 -12.41
N VAL A 56 3.86 -5.67 -13.34
CA VAL A 56 2.78 -5.45 -14.32
C VAL A 56 1.39 -5.43 -13.66
N ARG A 57 1.29 -5.61 -12.33
CA ARG A 57 0.02 -5.98 -11.67
C ARG A 57 -0.52 -5.04 -10.61
N GLU A 58 0.25 -4.13 -10.03
CA GLU A 58 -0.31 -3.29 -8.97
C GLU A 58 0.00 -1.79 -9.15
N ASN A 59 -1.06 -1.04 -9.47
CA ASN A 59 -1.09 0.39 -9.33
C ASN A 59 -1.72 0.72 -7.97
N PHE A 60 -0.88 0.90 -6.95
CA PHE A 60 -1.29 1.20 -5.57
C PHE A 60 -1.65 2.68 -5.35
N GLY A 61 -1.26 3.53 -6.29
CA GLY A 61 -1.26 4.98 -6.16
C GLY A 61 -1.86 5.67 -7.39
N ARG A 62 -1.54 6.96 -7.51
CA ARG A 62 -1.94 7.79 -8.66
C ARG A 62 -0.75 8.52 -9.26
N ASP A 63 -0.84 8.80 -10.55
CA ASP A 63 0.11 9.67 -11.23
C ASP A 63 -0.21 11.13 -10.86
N VAL A 64 0.82 11.87 -10.43
CA VAL A 64 0.67 13.26 -9.95
C VAL A 64 1.77 14.14 -10.51
N SER A 65 1.48 15.43 -10.66
CA SER A 65 2.49 16.46 -10.93
C SER A 65 2.82 17.18 -9.62
N PHE A 66 4.07 17.09 -9.17
CA PHE A 66 4.54 17.71 -7.93
C PHE A 66 5.82 18.51 -8.19
N ASN A 67 5.82 19.80 -7.80
CA ASN A 67 6.92 20.73 -8.08
C ASN A 67 7.39 20.74 -9.55
N GLY A 68 6.44 20.67 -10.50
CA GLY A 68 6.74 20.68 -11.94
C GLY A 68 7.31 19.38 -12.49
N ARG A 69 7.34 18.29 -11.70
CA ARG A 69 7.78 16.95 -12.13
C ARG A 69 6.62 15.96 -12.04
N ALA A 70 6.49 15.12 -13.06
CA ALA A 70 5.54 14.02 -13.05
C ALA A 70 6.11 12.83 -12.26
N TYR A 71 5.31 12.30 -11.34
CA TYR A 71 5.59 11.10 -10.57
C TYR A 71 4.49 10.07 -10.81
N LYS A 72 4.87 8.80 -10.77
CA LYS A 72 3.93 7.68 -10.94
C LYS A 72 3.68 6.96 -9.63
N ASN A 73 2.51 6.33 -9.56
CA ASN A 73 2.14 5.42 -8.46
C ASN A 73 2.39 6.06 -7.07
N VAL A 74 1.93 7.30 -6.90
CA VAL A 74 2.14 8.07 -5.68
C VAL A 74 1.06 7.71 -4.66
N VAL A 75 1.50 7.52 -3.42
CA VAL A 75 0.68 7.25 -2.24
C VAL A 75 1.06 8.21 -1.11
N LYS A 76 0.24 8.26 -0.06
CA LYS A 76 0.52 9.07 1.14
C LYS A 76 0.48 8.29 2.45
N THR A 77 1.17 8.79 3.48
CA THR A 77 1.13 8.21 4.83
C THR A 77 1.39 9.25 5.93
N TYR A 78 0.82 9.03 7.11
CA TYR A 78 0.98 9.88 8.31
C TYR A 78 1.73 9.16 9.45
N SER A 79 2.39 8.02 9.21
CA SER A 79 2.99 7.23 10.31
C SER A 79 4.27 7.89 10.88
N PRO A 80 4.58 7.68 12.18
CA PRO A 80 5.80 8.22 12.79
C PRO A 80 7.10 7.80 12.08
N GLU A 81 7.14 6.59 11.51
CA GLU A 81 8.27 6.08 10.74
C GLU A 81 8.50 6.90 9.46
N ALA A 82 7.44 7.47 8.88
CA ALA A 82 7.54 8.32 7.70
C ALA A 82 8.36 9.59 7.96
N SER A 83 8.34 10.12 9.19
CA SER A 83 9.15 11.29 9.58
C SER A 83 10.67 11.05 9.47
N ARG A 84 11.11 9.78 9.42
CA ARG A 84 12.52 9.38 9.34
C ARG A 84 13.01 9.19 7.91
N LEU A 85 12.13 9.37 6.92
CA LEU A 85 12.45 9.15 5.51
C LEU A 85 12.92 10.44 4.85
N ASP A 86 13.94 10.34 4.01
CA ASP A 86 14.46 11.46 3.22
C ASP A 86 14.30 11.22 1.72
N SER A 87 14.28 12.30 0.93
CA SER A 87 14.06 12.23 -0.52
C SER A 87 15.30 11.82 -1.32
N ALA A 88 16.49 11.77 -0.70
CA ALA A 88 17.73 11.37 -1.36
C ALA A 88 17.92 9.85 -1.37
N ARG A 89 17.27 9.14 -0.45
CA ARG A 89 17.36 7.68 -0.30
C ARG A 89 16.22 6.93 -0.98
N ARG A 90 16.49 5.66 -1.23
CA ARG A 90 15.54 4.67 -1.71
C ARG A 90 15.25 3.67 -0.61
N TYR A 91 14.00 3.24 -0.52
CA TYR A 91 13.54 2.35 0.53
C TYR A 91 12.68 1.24 -0.05
N SER A 92 12.64 0.10 0.63
CA SER A 92 11.61 -0.93 0.49
C SER A 92 10.55 -0.70 1.56
N PHE A 93 9.30 -0.59 1.14
CA PHE A 93 8.15 -0.34 2.01
C PHE A 93 7.29 -1.60 2.09
N MET A 94 7.10 -2.13 3.30
CA MET A 94 6.05 -3.10 3.58
C MET A 94 4.85 -2.37 4.18
N PHE A 95 3.68 -2.43 3.55
CA PHE A 95 2.53 -1.61 3.93
C PHE A 95 1.17 -2.26 3.67
N TYR A 96 0.14 -1.64 4.25
CA TYR A 96 -1.27 -1.88 3.95
C TYR A 96 -1.83 -0.71 3.15
N GLN A 97 -2.64 -0.97 2.13
CA GLN A 97 -3.46 0.06 1.53
C GLN A 97 -4.66 0.32 2.44
N THR A 98 -4.80 1.56 2.92
CA THR A 98 -5.93 1.92 3.79
C THR A 98 -7.11 2.43 2.97
N ASP A 99 -6.83 3.10 1.85
CA ASP A 99 -7.85 3.61 0.94
C ASP A 99 -7.62 3.03 -0.46
N VAL A 100 -8.57 2.23 -0.94
CA VAL A 100 -8.62 1.83 -2.36
C VAL A 100 -9.39 2.92 -3.09
N VAL A 101 -8.69 3.82 -3.78
CA VAL A 101 -9.38 4.86 -4.54
C VAL A 101 -9.91 4.26 -5.85
N SER A 102 -11.11 3.69 -5.80
CA SER A 102 -11.89 3.32 -6.98
C SER A 102 -12.63 4.55 -7.52
N ASN A 103 -11.94 5.48 -8.19
CA ASN A 103 -12.60 6.45 -9.09
C ASN A 103 -11.59 7.24 -9.94
N PRO A 104 -12.00 7.76 -11.11
CA PRO A 104 -11.11 8.40 -12.08
C PRO A 104 -10.65 9.80 -11.63
N ILE A 105 -9.61 10.27 -12.30
CA ILE A 105 -8.90 11.52 -12.10
C ILE A 105 -9.87 12.71 -12.05
N CYS A 106 -10.03 13.32 -10.88
CA CYS A 106 -10.65 14.63 -10.74
C CYS A 106 -9.54 15.69 -10.71
N ASN A 107 -9.65 16.68 -11.60
CA ASN A 107 -8.80 17.88 -11.57
C ASN A 107 -9.04 18.62 -10.25
N LEU A 108 -8.05 18.62 -9.35
CA LEU A 108 -8.12 19.33 -8.09
C LEU A 108 -7.77 20.81 -8.27
N SER A 109 -8.67 21.68 -7.80
CA SER A 109 -8.45 23.13 -7.73
C SER A 109 -8.47 23.60 -6.27
N THR A 110 -7.35 24.23 -5.89
CA THR A 110 -7.21 25.40 -4.97
C THR A 110 -7.32 25.25 -3.45
N THR A 111 -7.32 24.04 -2.90
CA THR A 111 -6.87 23.82 -1.50
C THR A 111 -5.99 22.57 -1.50
N ASN A 112 -4.68 22.76 -1.70
CA ASN A 112 -3.79 21.81 -2.38
C ASN A 112 -3.41 20.56 -1.56
N THR A 113 -4.39 19.75 -1.14
CA THR A 113 -4.14 18.36 -0.79
C THR A 113 -4.02 17.55 -2.07
N ILE A 114 -3.09 16.60 -2.11
CA ILE A 114 -2.93 15.69 -3.25
C ILE A 114 -3.81 14.47 -3.00
N ASP A 115 -4.84 14.28 -3.82
CA ASP A 115 -5.74 13.12 -3.75
C ASP A 115 -5.06 11.86 -4.29
N VAL A 116 -4.23 11.25 -3.42
CA VAL A 116 -3.58 9.96 -3.62
C VAL A 116 -4.02 8.96 -2.54
N PRO A 117 -4.06 7.65 -2.85
CA PRO A 117 -4.34 6.60 -1.87
C PRO A 117 -3.44 6.68 -0.63
N GLN A 118 -4.03 6.43 0.54
CA GLN A 118 -3.27 6.34 1.79
C GLN A 118 -2.79 4.91 2.04
N ILE A 119 -1.57 4.79 2.56
CA ILE A 119 -0.97 3.55 3.04
C ILE A 119 -0.60 3.66 4.53
N LYS A 120 -0.66 2.52 5.23
CA LYS A 120 -0.13 2.36 6.58
C LYS A 120 1.14 1.52 6.54
N LEU A 121 2.25 2.12 6.96
CA LEU A 121 3.55 1.45 6.99
C LEU A 121 3.57 0.37 8.07
N LYS A 122 4.12 -0.79 7.72
CA LYS A 122 4.40 -1.91 8.62
C LYS A 122 5.90 -2.02 8.88
N GLU A 123 6.70 -1.94 7.82
CA GLU A 123 8.17 -2.00 7.90
C GLU A 123 8.81 -1.20 6.76
N ILE A 124 10.03 -0.70 7.01
CA ILE A 124 10.81 0.05 6.04
C ILE A 124 12.26 -0.38 6.13
N ALA A 125 12.87 -0.70 4.98
CA ALA A 125 14.29 -1.01 4.88
C ALA A 125 14.95 -0.07 3.87
N GLN A 126 16.08 0.54 4.25
CA GLN A 126 16.87 1.31 3.29
C GLN A 126 17.46 0.36 2.24
N THR A 127 17.25 0.68 0.96
CA THR A 127 17.87 -0.07 -0.13
C THR A 127 19.27 0.46 -0.33
N VAL A 128 20.28 -0.39 -0.18
CA VAL A 128 21.65 -0.06 -0.59
C VAL A 128 21.68 -0.10 -2.12
N GLN A 129 21.94 1.04 -2.76
CA GLN A 129 22.27 1.10 -4.18
C GLN A 129 23.77 0.93 -4.37
#